data_AF-A0A6P0XSA5-F1
#
_entry.id   AF-A0A6P0XSA5-F1
#
_cell.length_a   1.000
_cell.length_b   1.000
_cell.length_c   1.000
_cell.angle_alpha   90.00
_cell.angle_beta   90.00
_cell.angle_gamma   90.00
#
_symmetry.space_group_name_H-M   'P 1'
#
loop_
_entity.id
_entity.type
_entity.pdbx_description
1 polymer ?
#
loop_
_entity_poly.entity_id
_entity_poly.type
_entity_poly.pdbx_seq_one_letter_code
_entity_poly.pdbx_strand_id
1 'polypeptide(L)'
;MKCVKCETDNNLKERTKAGGRCKNCNHPFAFDPKAGSKFTDIFFNNSIQTISSENTLFFTPKQLWYLIEKRLARNTLGLFIYYVVLLSFIGLISLIILRAISASAIKINPLLWLVILICANILAGIWKRY
;
A
#
# COMPACT_ATOMS: atom_id res chain seq x y z
N MET A 1 -5.95 20.87 9.97
CA MET A 1 -6.42 20.18 11.17
C MET A 1 -7.36 21.09 11.93
N LYS A 2 -8.41 20.49 12.49
CA LYS A 2 -9.44 21.18 13.26
C LYS A 2 -8.91 21.49 14.67
N CYS A 3 -9.22 22.67 15.21
CA CYS A 3 -8.87 23.04 16.57
C CYS A 3 -9.81 22.35 17.58
N VAL A 4 -9.27 21.73 18.62
CA VAL A 4 -10.07 21.04 19.66
C VAL A 4 -10.93 22.00 20.48
N LYS A 5 -10.51 23.26 20.62
CA LYS A 5 -11.19 24.25 21.48
C LYS A 5 -12.33 24.99 20.78
N CYS A 6 -12.12 25.42 19.54
CA CYS A 6 -13.06 26.30 18.82
C CYS A 6 -13.55 25.71 17.50
N GLU A 7 -13.20 24.45 17.22
CA GLU A 7 -13.65 23.71 16.04
C GLU A 7 -13.28 24.32 14.68
N THR A 8 -12.45 25.37 14.66
CA THR A 8 -12.04 26.00 13.42
C THR A 8 -11.07 25.09 12.67
N ASP A 9 -11.28 24.92 11.37
CA ASP A 9 -10.31 24.27 10.50
C ASP A 9 -9.14 25.19 10.17
N ASN A 10 -7.93 24.64 10.36
CA ASN A 10 -6.68 25.35 10.12
C ASN A 10 -5.82 24.57 9.12
N ASN A 11 -5.48 25.18 7.99
CA ASN A 11 -4.51 24.60 7.08
C ASN A 11 -3.07 24.81 7.60
N LEU A 12 -2.06 24.20 6.95
CA LEU A 12 -0.66 24.32 7.40
C LEU A 12 -0.18 25.78 7.37
N LYS A 13 -0.44 26.50 6.28
CA LYS A 13 0.01 27.89 6.09
C LYS A 13 -0.53 28.81 7.18
N GLU A 14 -1.81 28.67 7.53
CA GLU A 14 -2.46 29.45 8.59
C GLU A 14 -1.82 29.19 9.95
N ARG A 15 -1.54 27.92 10.28
CA ARG A 15 -0.89 27.56 11.54
C ARG A 15 0.55 28.07 11.59
N THR A 16 1.30 27.95 10.50
CA THR A 16 2.67 28.48 10.43
C THR A 16 2.68 29.99 10.59
N LYS A 17 1.75 30.70 9.96
CA LYS A 17 1.61 32.16 10.09
C LYS A 17 1.21 32.58 11.51
N ALA A 18 0.43 31.75 12.21
CA ALA A 18 0.04 31.92 13.60
C ALA A 18 1.02 31.29 14.62
N GLY A 19 2.23 30.87 14.19
CA GLY A 19 3.25 30.33 15.10
C GLY A 19 2.89 29.00 15.75
N GLY A 20 2.20 28.11 15.03
CA GLY A 20 1.74 26.81 15.56
C GLY A 20 0.43 26.88 16.34
N ARG A 21 -0.35 27.95 16.15
CA ARG A 21 -1.60 28.21 16.89
C ARG A 21 -2.80 28.26 15.97
N CYS A 22 -3.99 28.16 16.54
CA CYS A 22 -5.24 28.31 15.80
C CYS A 22 -5.44 29.76 15.33
N LYS A 23 -5.79 29.96 14.06
CA LYS A 23 -6.05 31.27 13.45
C LYS A 23 -7.20 32.05 14.08
N ASN A 24 -8.12 31.36 14.76
CA ASN A 24 -9.33 31.96 15.33
C ASN A 24 -9.19 32.19 16.85
N CYS A 25 -9.03 31.11 17.62
CA CYS A 25 -8.97 31.22 19.09
C CYS A 25 -7.55 31.31 19.67
N ASN A 26 -6.52 31.33 18.82
CA ASN A 26 -5.11 31.36 19.21
C ASN A 26 -4.68 30.23 20.17
N HIS A 27 -5.42 29.13 20.23
CA HIS A 27 -5.05 27.94 21.00
C HIS A 27 -3.81 27.27 20.37
N PRO A 28 -2.76 26.96 21.14
CA PRO A 28 -1.59 26.26 20.61
C PRO A 28 -1.93 24.82 20.30
N PHE A 29 -1.45 24.31 19.15
CA PHE A 29 -1.57 22.89 18.84
C PHE A 29 -0.48 22.10 19.58
N ALA A 30 -0.84 20.98 20.19
CA ALA A 30 0.12 20.11 20.87
C ALA A 30 0.80 19.13 19.91
N PHE A 31 0.04 18.59 18.96
CA PHE A 31 0.50 17.62 17.98
C PHE A 31 0.36 18.17 16.55
N ASP A 32 1.50 18.30 15.85
CA ASP A 32 1.55 18.66 14.44
C ASP A 32 2.17 17.56 13.59
N PRO A 33 1.41 16.93 12.69
CA PRO A 33 1.94 15.91 11.79
C PRO A 33 3.08 16.39 10.89
N LYS A 34 3.11 17.68 10.56
CA LYS A 34 4.19 18.26 9.76
C LYS A 34 5.46 18.55 10.58
N ALA A 35 5.33 18.60 11.90
CA ALA A 35 6.46 18.70 12.83
C ALA A 35 6.93 17.33 13.35
N GLY A 36 6.37 16.21 12.85
CA GLY A 36 6.81 14.85 13.19
C GLY A 36 5.87 14.08 14.12
N SER A 37 4.74 14.66 14.54
CA SER A 37 3.74 13.91 15.32
C SER A 37 3.04 12.85 14.45
N LYS A 38 2.73 11.67 15.00
CA LYS A 38 2.01 10.62 14.26
C LYS A 38 0.50 10.89 14.13
N PHE A 39 -0.03 11.83 14.91
CA PHE A 39 -1.45 12.16 14.98
C PHE A 39 -1.67 13.64 15.31
N THR A 40 -2.94 14.05 15.43
CA THR A 40 -3.38 15.43 15.70
C THR A 40 -4.08 15.55 17.05
N ASP A 41 -4.27 16.78 17.55
CA ASP A 41 -5.01 17.06 18.79
C ASP A 41 -6.43 16.46 18.78
N ILE A 42 -7.13 16.52 17.65
CA ILE A 42 -8.47 15.94 17.50
C ILE A 42 -8.43 14.42 17.60
N PHE A 43 -7.44 13.76 16.98
CA PHE A 43 -7.28 12.32 17.13
C PHE A 43 -7.05 11.93 18.58
N PHE A 44 -6.22 12.70 19.30
CA PHE A 44 -5.95 12.47 20.72
C PHE A 44 -7.20 12.68 21.58
N ASN A 45 -7.93 13.79 21.37
CA ASN A 45 -9.19 14.08 22.07
C ASN A 45 -10.24 12.98 21.84
N ASN A 46 -10.40 12.54 20.59
CA ASN A 46 -11.33 11.44 20.26
C ASN A 46 -10.90 10.12 20.91
N SER A 47 -9.60 9.90 21.08
CA SER A 47 -9.08 8.71 21.77
C SER A 47 -9.39 8.75 23.26
N ILE A 48 -9.28 9.92 23.90
CA ILE A 48 -9.73 10.13 25.29
C ILE A 48 -11.23 9.88 25.41
N GLN A 49 -12.05 10.51 24.56
CA GLN A 49 -13.50 10.34 24.61
C GLN A 49 -13.93 8.89 24.38
N THR A 50 -13.25 8.17 23.48
CA THR A 50 -13.56 6.75 23.24
C THR A 50 -13.24 5.90 24.45
N ILE A 51 -12.04 6.05 25.02
CA ILE A 51 -11.59 5.18 26.11
C ILE A 51 -12.30 5.48 27.43
N SER A 52 -12.70 6.74 27.63
CA SER A 52 -13.49 7.15 28.79
C SER A 52 -14.99 6.92 28.62
N SER A 53 -15.45 6.39 27.48
CA SER A 53 -16.86 6.29 27.14
C SER A 53 -17.60 7.61 27.41
N GLU A 54 -17.13 8.69 26.79
CA GLU A 54 -17.64 10.05 26.98
C GLU A 54 -17.55 10.57 28.43
N ASN A 55 -16.41 10.32 29.08
CA ASN A 55 -16.10 10.71 30.47
C ASN A 55 -16.90 9.98 31.56
N THR A 56 -17.46 8.81 31.25
CA THR A 56 -18.18 7.97 32.22
C THR A 56 -17.28 6.95 32.93
N LEU A 57 -16.12 6.63 32.34
CA LEU A 57 -15.18 5.63 32.85
C LEU A 57 -13.78 6.21 33.05
N PHE A 58 -13.15 5.81 34.15
CA PHE A 58 -11.72 6.02 34.35
C PHE A 58 -10.92 4.99 33.56
N PHE A 59 -9.74 5.40 33.10
CA PHE A 59 -8.80 4.56 32.38
C PHE A 59 -7.39 4.82 32.86
N THR A 60 -6.54 3.81 32.69
CA THR A 60 -5.12 3.88 33.03
C THR A 60 -4.31 4.43 31.85
N PRO A 61 -3.12 5.01 32.11
CA PRO A 61 -2.21 5.43 31.03
C PRO A 61 -1.85 4.28 30.08
N LYS A 62 -1.72 3.05 30.59
CA LYS A 62 -1.43 1.85 29.77
C LYS A 62 -2.55 1.54 28.79
N GLN A 63 -3.81 1.66 29.22
CA GLN A 63 -4.97 1.45 28.36
C GLN A 63 -5.05 2.52 27.26
N LEU A 64 -4.79 3.79 27.60
CA LEU A 64 -4.74 4.87 26.61
C LEU A 64 -3.63 4.63 25.59
N TRP A 65 -2.44 4.28 26.05
CA TRP A 65 -1.30 3.97 25.20
C TRP A 65 -1.62 2.82 24.24
N TYR A 66 -2.16 1.70 24.76
CA TYR A 66 -2.57 0.56 23.93
C TYR A 66 -3.60 0.96 22.85
N LEU A 67 -4.59 1.78 23.20
CA LEU A 67 -5.61 2.23 22.25
C LEU A 67 -5.01 3.12 21.15
N ILE A 68 -4.12 4.04 21.50
CA ILE A 68 -3.42 4.89 20.53
C ILE A 68 -2.54 4.04 19.59
N GLU A 69 -1.75 3.12 20.15
CA GLU A 69 -0.90 2.18 19.41
C GLU A 69 -1.74 1.37 18.42
N LYS A 70 -2.84 0.78 18.90
CA LYS A 70 -3.77 -0.03 18.09
C LYS A 70 -4.39 0.77 16.94
N ARG A 71 -4.72 2.04 17.15
CA ARG A 71 -5.28 2.92 16.11
C ARG A 71 -4.24 3.38 15.08
N LEU A 72 -2.98 3.52 15.50
CA LEU A 72 -1.87 3.89 14.62
C LEU A 72 -1.30 2.69 13.86
N ALA A 73 -1.50 1.47 14.35
CA ALA A 73 -1.08 0.26 13.70
C ALA A 73 -1.72 0.16 12.31
N ARG A 74 -0.89 0.19 11.26
CA ARG A 74 -1.35 -0.04 9.89
C ARG A 74 -1.76 -1.50 9.75
N ASN A 75 -2.95 -1.75 9.22
CA ASN A 75 -3.38 -3.11 8.91
C ASN A 75 -2.64 -3.61 7.67
N THR A 76 -1.44 -4.14 7.86
CA THR A 76 -0.59 -4.70 6.78
C THR A 76 -1.15 -6.00 6.22
N LEU A 77 -2.10 -6.64 6.92
CA LEU A 77 -2.75 -7.87 6.50
C LEU A 77 -3.51 -7.70 5.17
N GLY A 78 -4.23 -6.58 5.00
CA GLY A 78 -4.99 -6.31 3.77
C GLY A 78 -4.10 -6.14 2.54
N LEU A 79 -2.96 -5.45 2.70
CA LEU A 79 -1.94 -5.32 1.65
C LEU A 79 -1.32 -6.68 1.31
N PHE A 80 -1.00 -7.48 2.32
CA PHE A 80 -0.48 -8.83 2.11
C PHE A 80 -1.46 -9.70 1.33
N ILE A 81 -2.74 -9.73 1.73
CA ILE A 81 -3.79 -10.48 1.03
C ILE A 81 -3.92 -9.99 -0.41
N TYR A 82 -3.92 -8.68 -0.64
CA TYR A 82 -3.97 -8.10 -1.98
C TYR A 82 -2.81 -8.58 -2.88
N TYR A 83 -1.57 -8.57 -2.39
CA TYR A 83 -0.41 -9.04 -3.15
C TYR A 83 -0.46 -10.54 -3.43
N VAL A 84 -0.89 -11.36 -2.46
CA VAL A 84 -1.05 -12.80 -2.65
C VAL A 84 -2.08 -13.09 -3.75
N VAL A 85 -3.23 -12.42 -3.71
CA VAL A 85 -4.27 -12.57 -4.73
C VAL A 85 -3.76 -12.13 -6.09
N LEU A 86 -3.13 -10.97 -6.19
CA LEU A 86 -2.56 -10.45 -7.44
C LEU A 86 -1.54 -11.42 -8.05
N LEU A 87 -0.61 -11.94 -7.24
CA LEU A 87 0.39 -12.91 -7.70
C LEU A 87 -0.25 -14.22 -8.16
N SER A 88 -1.31 -14.68 -7.50
CA SER A 88 -2.05 -15.86 -7.93
C SER A 88 -2.70 -15.69 -9.30
N PHE A 89 -3.28 -14.52 -9.58
CA PHE A 89 -3.85 -14.21 -10.89
C PHE A 89 -2.78 -14.16 -11.99
N ILE A 90 -1.64 -13.53 -11.71
CA ILE A 90 -0.51 -13.49 -12.66
C ILE A 90 -0.02 -14.91 -12.97
N GLY A 91 0.09 -15.77 -11.95
CA GLY A 91 0.47 -17.18 -12.12
C GLY A 91 -0.53 -17.97 -12.96
N LEU A 92 -1.84 -17.77 -12.78
CA LEU A 92 -2.85 -18.44 -13.59
C LEU A 92 -2.78 -17.99 -15.06
N ILE A 93 -2.63 -16.69 -15.30
CA ILE A 93 -2.53 -16.14 -16.66
C ILE A 93 -1.27 -16.68 -17.36
N SER A 94 -0.12 -16.73 -16.68
CA SER A 94 1.11 -17.25 -17.26
C SER A 94 1.00 -18.73 -17.64
N LEU A 95 0.31 -19.54 -16.82
CA LEU A 95 0.02 -20.94 -17.14
C LEU A 95 -0.88 -21.10 -18.37
N ILE A 96 -1.90 -20.24 -18.53
CA ILE A 96 -2.78 -20.24 -19.71
C ILE A 96 -1.98 -19.88 -20.97
N ILE A 97 -1.13 -18.85 -20.90
CA ILE A 97 -0.28 -18.43 -22.01
C ILE A 97 0.70 -19.55 -22.41
N LEU A 98 1.36 -20.17 -21.43
CA LEU A 98 2.30 -21.26 -21.69
C LEU A 98 1.61 -22.45 -22.39
N ARG A 99 0.39 -22.80 -21.94
CA ARG A 99 -0.41 -23.83 -22.61
C ARG A 99 -0.78 -23.44 -24.03
N ALA A 100 -1.21 -22.20 -24.27
CA ALA A 100 -1.55 -21.72 -25.61
C ALA A 100 -0.36 -21.80 -26.57
N ILE A 101 0.85 -21.43 -26.12
CA ILE A 101 2.09 -21.52 -26.90
C ILE A 101 2.47 -22.99 -27.18
N SER A 102 2.35 -23.88 -26.19
CA SER A 102 2.65 -25.30 -26.39
C SER A 102 1.68 -25.96 -27.38
N ALA A 103 0.39 -25.59 -27.34
CA ALA A 103 -0.63 -26.12 -28.24
C ALA A 103 -0.44 -25.62 -29.68
N SER A 104 0.02 -24.38 -29.88
CA SER A 104 0.34 -23.86 -31.21
C SER A 104 1.63 -24.46 -31.78
N ALA A 105 2.63 -24.75 -30.94
CA ALA A 105 3.85 -25.44 -31.36
C ALA A 105 3.58 -26.87 -31.87
N ILE A 106 2.64 -27.59 -31.25
CA ILE A 106 2.24 -28.96 -31.66
C ILE A 106 1.44 -28.95 -32.98
N LYS A 107 0.76 -27.84 -33.31
CA LYS A 107 -0.01 -27.70 -34.56
C LYS A 107 0.85 -27.35 -35.79
N ILE A 108 2.13 -27.04 -35.61
CA ILE A 108 3.05 -26.88 -36.74
C ILE A 108 3.20 -28.27 -37.38
N ASN A 109 2.87 -28.39 -38.67
CA ASN A 109 2.94 -29.65 -39.41
C ASN A 109 4.31 -30.32 -39.15
N PRO A 110 4.36 -31.56 -38.61
CA PRO A 110 5.62 -32.22 -38.26
C PRO A 110 6.59 -32.33 -39.46
N LEU A 111 6.05 -32.35 -40.69
CA LEU A 111 6.86 -32.28 -41.91
C LEU A 111 7.62 -30.95 -42.05
N LEU A 112 7.03 -29.83 -41.64
CA LEU A 112 7.67 -28.50 -41.69
C LEU A 112 8.85 -28.42 -40.71
N TRP A 113 8.73 -29.04 -39.54
CA TRP A 113 9.82 -29.17 -38.56
C TRP A 113 10.97 -30.03 -39.08
N LEU A 114 10.66 -31.14 -39.74
CA LEU A 114 11.66 -31.97 -40.42
C LEU A 114 12.37 -31.20 -41.54
N VAL A 115 11.64 -30.42 -42.34
CA VAL A 115 12.23 -29.57 -43.38
C VAL A 115 13.18 -28.52 -42.78
N ILE A 116 12.78 -27.85 -41.70
CA ILE A 116 13.63 -26.86 -41.02
C ILE A 116 14.90 -27.52 -40.46
N LEU A 117 14.80 -28.69 -39.83
CA LEU A 117 15.97 -29.43 -39.30
C LEU A 117 16.91 -29.91 -40.41
N ILE A 118 16.37 -30.38 -41.52
CA ILE A 118 17.17 -30.80 -42.69
C ILE A 118 17.89 -29.59 -43.29
N CYS A 119 17.20 -28.47 -43.50
CA CYS A 119 17.81 -27.24 -44.01
C CYS A 119 18.91 -26.70 -43.08
N ALA A 120 18.70 -26.74 -41.76
CA ALA A 120 19.71 -26.31 -40.78
C ALA A 120 20.97 -27.19 -40.81
N ASN A 121 20.83 -28.52 -40.95
CA ASN A 121 21.97 -29.44 -41.06
C ASN A 121 22.74 -29.27 -42.38
N ILE A 122 22.04 -29.04 -43.49
CA ILE A 122 22.66 -28.76 -44.79
C ILE A 122 23.47 -27.46 -44.72
N LEU A 123 22.90 -26.40 -44.17
CA LEU A 123 23.60 -25.11 -44.00
C LEU A 123 24.82 -25.23 -43.06
N ALA A 124 24.69 -25.97 -41.96
CA ALA A 124 25.82 -26.24 -41.05
C ALA A 124 26.93 -27.06 -41.74
N GLY A 125 26.56 -28.02 -42.60
CA GLY A 125 27.51 -28.80 -43.40
C GLY A 125 28.22 -27.97 -44.48
N ILE A 126 27.51 -27.02 -45.10
CA ILE A 126 28.09 -26.07 -46.07
C ILE A 126 29.06 -25.12 -45.36
N TRP A 127 28.69 -24.60 -44.18
CA TRP A 127 29.55 -23.69 -43.42
C TRP A 127 30.84 -24.36 -42.95
N LYS A 128 30.81 -25.67 -42.65
CA LYS A 128 32.01 -26.43 -42.22
C LYS A 128 32.99 -26.76 -43.37
N ARG A 129 32.62 -26.48 -44.62
CA ARG A 129 33.45 -26.72 -45.83
C ARG A 129 34.17 -25.47 -46.34
N TYR A 130 33.87 -24.30 -45.77
CA TYR A 130 34.62 -23.05 -45.95
C TYR A 130 35.47 -22.78 -44.71
#